data_AF-A0A0J9Y1X1-F1
#
_entry.id   AF-A0A0J9Y1X1-F1
#
_cell.length_a   1.000
_cell.length_b   1.000
_cell.length_c   1.000
_cell.angle_alpha   90.00
_cell.angle_beta   90.00
_cell.angle_gamma   90.00
#
_symmetry.space_group_name_H-M   'P 1'
#
loop_
_entity.id
_entity.type
_entity.pdbx_description
1 polymer ?
#
loop_
_entity_poly.entity_id
_entity_poly.type
_entity_poly.pdbx_seq_one_letter_code
_entity_poly.pdbx_strand_id
1 'polypeptide(L)' 'NIFQYLRNVLYRYMNERETLGKESVTLARVIATVARFTHEQVNTVVAKEEQRNHGWVGGTVQGFISSAANLSSH' A
#
# COMPACT_ATOMS: atom_id res chain seq x y z
N ASN A 1 25.66 7.18 4.44
CA ASN A 1 25.44 8.35 3.57
C ASN A 1 23.94 8.45 3.29
N ILE A 2 23.25 9.49 3.76
CA ILE A 2 21.77 9.59 3.71
C ILE A 2 21.22 9.49 2.29
N PHE A 3 21.96 9.97 1.29
CA PHE A 3 21.57 9.87 -0.12
C PHE A 3 21.57 8.42 -0.63
N GLN A 4 22.55 7.60 -0.23
CA GLN A 4 22.57 6.18 -0.59
C GLN A 4 21.40 5.43 0.07
N TYR A 5 21.09 5.75 1.34
CA TYR A 5 19.97 5.14 2.04
C TYR A 5 18.63 5.46 1.37
N LEU A 6 18.36 6.75 1.11
CA LEU A 6 17.13 7.17 0.44
C LEU A 6 17.00 6.55 -0.95
N ARG A 7 18.10 6.46 -1.71
CA ARG A 7 18.12 5.80 -3.03
C ARG A 7 17.71 4.32 -2.92
N ASN A 8 18.25 3.59 -1.95
CA ASN A 8 17.94 2.17 -1.79
C ASN A 8 16.49 1.94 -1.37
N VAL A 9 16.01 2.75 -0.41
CA VAL A 9 14.61 2.69 0.06
C VAL A 9 13.64 3.04 -1.07
N LEU A 10 13.94 4.09 -1.83
CA LEU A 10 13.12 4.50 -2.97
C LEU A 10 13.11 3.43 -4.07
N TYR A 11 14.27 2.85 -4.39
CA TYR A 11 14.36 1.77 -5.36
C TYR A 11 13.52 0.56 -4.95
N ARG A 12 13.67 0.08 -3.71
CA ARG A 12 12.88 -1.03 -3.18
C ARG A 12 11.38 -0.70 -3.20
N TYR A 13 11.01 0.50 -2.76
CA TYR A 13 9.62 0.95 -2.82
C TYR A 13 9.06 0.98 -4.24
N MET A 14 9.84 1.43 -5.24
CA MET A 14 9.37 1.51 -6.62
C MET A 14 9.32 0.15 -7.31
N ASN A 15 10.29 -0.72 -7.04
CA ASN A 15 10.46 -2.00 -7.73
C ASN A 15 9.59 -3.12 -7.14
N GLU A 16 9.41 -3.13 -5.82
CA GLU A 16 8.76 -4.23 -5.09
C GLU A 16 7.40 -3.84 -4.49
N ARG A 17 6.90 -2.63 -4.77
CA ARG A 17 5.68 -2.07 -4.16
C ARG A 17 4.51 -3.04 -4.11
N GLU A 18 4.30 -3.77 -5.21
CA GLU A 18 3.14 -4.62 -5.43
C GLU A 18 3.24 -5.95 -4.66
N THR A 19 4.44 -6.38 -4.30
CA THR A 19 4.70 -7.65 -3.60
C THR A 19 4.99 -7.46 -2.11
N LEU A 20 5.34 -6.24 -1.69
CA LEU A 20 5.65 -5.89 -0.29
C LEU A 20 4.44 -5.89 0.66
N GLY A 21 3.20 -5.82 0.14
CA GLY A 21 2.00 -5.73 0.96
C GLY A 21 2.06 -4.58 1.96
N LYS A 22 1.98 -4.87 3.26
CA LYS A 22 2.05 -3.85 4.34
C LYS A 22 3.41 -3.14 4.44
N GLU A 23 4.50 -3.75 3.95
CA GLU A 23 5.81 -3.09 3.96
C GLU A 23 5.85 -1.88 3.01
N SER A 24 5.03 -1.86 1.94
CA SER A 24 4.94 -0.71 1.03
C SER A 24 4.52 0.59 1.75
N VAL A 25 3.55 0.49 2.67
CA VAL A 25 3.09 1.60 3.53
C VAL A 25 4.20 2.09 4.45
N THR A 26 5.01 1.16 4.97
CA THR A 26 6.14 1.48 5.85
C THR A 26 7.22 2.23 5.09
N LEU A 27 7.60 1.75 3.89
CA LEU A 27 8.56 2.42 3.03
C LEU A 27 8.06 3.81 2.61
N ALA A 28 6.76 3.96 2.30
CA ALA A 28 6.16 5.25 1.98
C ALA A 28 6.29 6.26 3.13
N ARG A 29 6.06 5.83 4.38
CA ARG A 29 6.27 6.69 5.58
C ARG A 29 7.73 7.07 5.77
N VAL A 30 8.65 6.14 5.57
CA VAL A 30 10.09 6.41 5.66
C VAL A 30 10.52 7.44 4.61
N ILE A 31 10.11 7.27 3.36
CA ILE A 31 10.42 8.20 2.26
C ILE A 31 9.85 9.59 2.58
N ALA A 32 8.58 9.67 3.00
CA ALA A 32 7.93 10.94 3.32
C ALA A 32 8.61 11.66 4.50
N THR A 33 9.08 10.91 5.50
CA THR A 33 9.82 11.46 6.65
C THR A 33 11.18 12.01 6.22
N VAL A 34 11.95 11.23 5.44
CA VAL A 34 13.27 11.65 4.95
C VAL A 34 13.17 12.83 3.98
N ALA A 35 12.11 12.87 3.15
CA ALA A 35 11.83 13.96 2.23
C ALA A 35 11.15 15.18 2.88
N ARG A 36 10.87 15.13 4.21
CA ARG A 36 10.26 16.22 4.99
C ARG A 36 8.91 16.68 4.43
N PHE A 37 8.04 15.73 4.10
CA PHE A 37 6.67 16.01 3.68
C PHE A 37 5.87 16.67 4.82
N THR A 38 4.87 17.47 4.45
CA THR A 38 3.91 17.97 5.44
C THR A 38 3.04 16.83 5.96
N HIS A 39 2.41 17.03 7.12
CA HIS A 39 1.55 16.00 7.72
C HIS A 39 0.39 15.60 6.80
N GLU A 40 -0.18 16.56 6.07
CA GLU A 40 -1.23 16.34 5.07
C GLU A 40 -0.74 15.50 3.88
N GLN A 41 0.46 15.78 3.39
CA GLN A 41 1.10 15.01 2.33
C GLN A 41 1.38 13.57 2.77
N VAL A 42 1.89 13.38 4.00
CA VAL A 42 2.10 12.05 4.58
C VAL A 42 0.80 11.27 4.64
N ASN A 43 -0.27 11.87 5.19
CA ASN A 43 -1.58 11.22 5.30
C ASN A 43 -2.15 10.84 3.93
N THR A 44 -2.02 11.72 2.93
CA THR A 44 -2.47 11.45 1.56
C THR A 44 -1.73 10.26 0.94
N VAL A 45 -0.40 10.19 1.13
CA VAL A 45 0.42 9.08 0.62
C VAL A 45 0.07 7.77 1.31
N VAL A 46 -0.04 7.78 2.65
CA VAL A 46 -0.37 6.61 3.45
C VAL A 46 -1.76 6.07 3.10
N ALA A 47 -2.77 6.94 3.04
CA ALA A 47 -4.14 6.53 2.69
C ALA A 47 -4.22 5.89 1.30
N LYS A 48 -3.49 6.45 0.33
CA LYS A 48 -3.43 5.90 -1.04
C LYS A 48 -2.75 4.53 -1.07
N GLU A 49 -1.77 4.30 -0.20
CA GLU A 49 -1.11 2.99 -0.09
C GLU A 49 -1.89 1.95 0.66
N GLU A 50 -2.55 2.35 1.74
CA GLU A 50 -3.46 1.48 2.44
C GLU A 50 -4.57 1.03 1.49
N GLN A 51 -5.17 1.93 0.70
CA GLN A 51 -6.18 1.58 -0.30
C GLN A 51 -5.69 0.55 -1.32
N ARG A 52 -4.46 0.70 -1.82
CA ARG A 52 -3.84 -0.25 -2.77
C ARG A 52 -3.60 -1.61 -2.14
N ASN A 53 -3.16 -1.63 -0.88
CA ASN A 53 -2.95 -2.86 -0.12
C ASN A 53 -4.27 -3.55 0.26
N HIS A 54 -5.34 -2.77 0.51
CA HIS A 54 -6.69 -3.28 0.78
C HIS A 54 -7.36 -3.94 -0.44
N GLY A 55 -6.94 -3.58 -1.67
CA GLY A 55 -7.37 -4.24 -2.90
C GLY A 55 -7.09 -5.75 -2.92
N TRP A 56 -6.10 -6.23 -2.16
CA TRP A 56 -5.73 -7.65 -2.09
C TRP A 56 -6.39 -8.43 -0.95
N VAL A 57 -6.71 -7.79 0.18
CA VAL A 57 -7.34 -8.47 1.33
C VAL A 57 -8.88 -8.48 1.22
N GLY A 58 -9.48 -7.54 0.47
CA GLY A 58 -10.93 -7.46 0.28
C GLY A 58 -11.47 -8.12 -1.01
N GLY A 59 -10.63 -8.30 -2.03
CA GLY A 59 -11.08 -8.79 -3.35
C GLY A 59 -11.52 -10.25 -3.38
N THR A 60 -10.86 -11.12 -2.61
CA THR A 60 -11.27 -12.53 -2.49
C THR A 60 -12.54 -12.68 -1.66
N VAL A 61 -12.66 -11.98 -0.53
CA VAL A 61 -13.84 -12.11 0.34
C VAL A 61 -15.10 -11.52 -0.30
N GLN A 62 -15.00 -10.40 -1.01
CA GLN A 62 -16.15 -9.81 -1.70
C GLN A 62 -16.61 -10.64 -2.92
N GLY A 63 -15.67 -11.30 -3.62
CA GLY A 63 -15.98 -12.21 -4.72
C GLY A 63 -16.74 -13.46 -4.26
N PHE A 64 -16.28 -14.11 -3.19
CA PHE A 64 -16.94 -15.32 -2.67
C PHE A 64 -18.33 -15.04 -2.08
N ILE A 65 -18.53 -13.92 -1.36
CA ILE A 65 -19.84 -13.58 -0.79
C ILE A 65 -20.85 -13.22 -1.90
N SER A 66 -20.40 -12.55 -2.96
CA SER A 66 -21.25 -12.21 -4.11
C SER A 66 -21.66 -13.45 -4.92
N SER A 67 -20.78 -14.45 -5.06
CA SER A 67 -21.09 -15.72 -5.71
C SER A 67 -21.98 -16.62 -4.85
N ALA A 68 -21.80 -16.63 -3.52
CA ALA A 68 -22.62 -17.44 -2.62
C ALA A 68 -24.06 -16.91 -2.47
N ALA A 69 -24.24 -15.58 -2.42
CA ALA A 69 -25.58 -14.97 -2.35
C ALA A 69 -26.42 -15.19 -3.63
N ASN A 70 -25.75 -15.38 -4.78
CA ASN A 70 -26.44 -15.66 -6.04
C ASN A 70 -26.86 -17.14 -6.18
N LEU A 71 -26.21 -18.07 -5.47
CA LEU A 71 -26.61 -19.48 -5.43
C LEU A 71 -27.73 -19.79 -4.43
N SER A 72 -27.97 -18.94 -3.43
CA SER A 72 -29.04 -19.14 -2.43
C SER A 72 -30.42 -18.63 -2.88
N SER A 73 -30.54 -18.14 -4.11
CA SER A 73 -31.75 -17.51 -4.65
C SER A 73 -32.49 -18.37 -5.68
N HIS A 74 -32.24 -19.68 -5.72
CA HIS A 74 -32.94 -20.65 -6.57
C HIS A 74 -33.37 -21.90 -5.81
#